data_AF-A0A3S1MVH2-F1
#
_entry.id   AF-A0A3S1MVH2-F1
#
_cell.length_a   1.000
_cell.length_b   1.000
_cell.length_c   1.000
_cell.angle_alpha   90.00
_cell.angle_beta   90.00
_cell.angle_gamma   90.00
#
_symmetry.space_group_name_H-M   'P 1'
#
loop_
_entity.id
_entity.type
_entity.pdbx_description
1 polymer ?
#
loop_
_entity_poly.entity_id
_entity_poly.type
_entity_poly.pdbx_seq_one_letter_code
_entity_poly.pdbx_strand_id
1 'polypeptide(L)'
;VIVVPQIREFTRDGVILDNGQTITPDIVIAATGYRTGLEAMVGRLGVLDAKGVPLFNGGTSDPKLPGLWFTGMRPSIRGCFANARIQGAAIARRIAGRKR
;
A
#
# COMPACT_ATOMS: atom_id res chain seq x y z
N VAL A 1 21.75 13.08 13.43
CA VAL A 1 21.13 11.85 12.89
C VAL A 1 22.23 11.05 12.22
N ILE A 2 22.42 9.80 12.62
CA ILE A 2 23.40 8.90 12.00
C ILE A 2 22.61 7.87 11.20
N VAL A 3 22.92 7.72 9.91
CA VAL A 3 22.35 6.67 9.07
C VAL A 3 23.24 5.44 9.24
N VAL A 4 22.64 4.31 9.56
CA VAL A 4 23.32 3.03 9.74
C VAL A 4 22.80 2.01 8.72
N PRO A 5 23.54 0.91 8.46
CA PRO A 5 23.06 -0.16 7.59
C PRO A 5 21.82 -0.89 8.13
N GLN A 6 21.32 -1.87 7.38
CA GLN A 6 20.12 -2.60 7.77
C GLN A 6 20.35 -3.43 9.02
N ILE A 7 19.28 -3.67 9.77
CA ILE A 7 19.29 -4.58 10.90
C ILE A 7 19.41 -6.01 10.37
N ARG A 8 20.42 -6.73 10.87
CA ARG A 8 20.57 -8.17 10.66
C ARG A 8 19.83 -8.96 11.73
N GLU A 9 19.96 -8.57 13.00
CA GLU A 9 19.45 -9.33 14.14
C GLU A 9 19.16 -8.43 15.34
N PHE A 10 18.10 -8.74 16.09
CA PHE A 10 17.86 -8.22 17.43
C PHE A 10 18.40 -9.20 18.46
N THR A 11 19.18 -8.71 19.42
CA THR A 11 19.63 -9.49 20.58
C THR A 11 18.84 -9.07 21.81
N ARG A 12 19.11 -9.69 22.97
CA ARG A 12 18.48 -9.29 24.24
C ARG A 12 18.71 -7.81 24.55
N ASP A 13 19.92 -7.33 24.29
CA ASP A 13 20.42 -6.04 24.80
C ASP A 13 20.84 -5.08 23.65
N GLY A 14 20.57 -5.43 22.39
CA GLY A 14 21.00 -4.61 21.26
C GLY A 14 20.56 -5.09 19.89
N VAL A 15 21.22 -4.56 18.87
CA VAL A 15 20.93 -4.79 17.46
C VAL A 15 22.23 -5.00 16.71
N ILE A 16 22.32 -6.08 15.94
CA ILE A 16 23.44 -6.34 15.04
C ILE A 16 23.06 -5.87 13.64
N LEU A 17 23.91 -5.05 13.05
CA LEU A 17 23.76 -4.49 11.71
C LEU A 17 24.37 -5.44 10.65
N ASP A 18 24.00 -5.26 9.39
CA ASP A 18 24.47 -6.12 8.28
C ASP A 18 26.00 -6.16 8.14
N ASN A 19 26.69 -5.08 8.50
CA ASN A 19 28.13 -4.93 8.49
C ASN A 19 28.83 -5.54 9.72
N GLY A 20 28.08 -6.20 10.61
CA GLY A 20 28.57 -6.84 11.82
C GLY A 20 28.74 -5.92 13.03
N GLN A 21 28.52 -4.61 12.90
CA GLN A 21 28.53 -3.69 14.05
C GLN A 21 27.33 -3.97 14.97
N THR A 22 27.54 -3.79 16.27
CA THR A 22 26.47 -3.87 17.28
C THR A 22 26.17 -2.48 17.83
N ILE A 23 24.90 -2.15 17.95
CA ILE A 23 24.39 -0.94 18.61
C ILE A 23 23.42 -1.31 19.73
N THR A 24 23.31 -0.48 20.76
CA THR A 24 22.49 -0.75 21.96
C THR A 24 21.47 0.38 22.18
N PRO A 25 20.43 0.49 21.33
CA PRO A 25 19.40 1.51 21.51
C PRO A 25 18.47 1.16 22.69
N ASP A 26 18.10 2.16 23.49
CA ASP A 26 17.10 1.98 24.55
C ASP A 26 15.69 1.73 24.00
N ILE A 27 15.40 2.30 22.82
CA ILE A 27 14.07 2.25 22.17
C ILE A 27 14.23 1.99 20.68
N VAL A 28 13.42 1.09 20.14
CA VAL A 28 13.31 0.82 18.71
C VAL A 28 11.92 1.22 18.23
N ILE A 29 11.86 2.09 17.21
CA ILE A 29 10.61 2.51 16.57
C ILE A 29 10.55 1.89 15.17
N ALA A 30 9.60 0.98 14.96
CA ALA A 30 9.37 0.36 13.65
C ALA A 30 8.60 1.31 12.72
N ALA A 31 9.30 2.20 12.03
CA ALA A 31 8.74 3.12 11.03
C ALA A 31 8.70 2.51 9.61
N THR A 32 8.32 1.23 9.49
CA THR A 32 8.43 0.43 8.25
C THR A 32 7.24 0.55 7.28
N GLY A 33 6.30 1.47 7.55
CA GLY A 33 5.14 1.71 6.70
C GLY A 33 3.97 0.75 6.95
N TYR A 34 3.04 0.70 5.99
CA TYR A 34 1.80 -0.09 6.07
C TYR A 34 1.58 -0.92 4.80
N ARG A 35 0.91 -2.07 4.95
CA ARG A 35 0.35 -2.85 3.83
C ARG A 35 -1.05 -2.34 3.48
N THR A 36 -1.53 -2.63 2.27
CA THR A 36 -2.91 -2.31 1.85
C THR A 36 -3.94 -3.10 2.66
N GLY A 37 -3.61 -4.34 3.07
CA GLY A 37 -4.47 -5.20 3.89
C GLY A 37 -5.67 -5.77 3.13
N LEU A 38 -5.67 -5.71 1.80
CA LEU A 38 -6.80 -6.10 0.96
C LEU A 38 -6.85 -7.61 0.67
N GLU A 39 -5.77 -8.34 0.93
CA GLU A 39 -5.60 -9.74 0.56
C GLU A 39 -6.67 -10.63 1.20
N ALA A 40 -7.00 -10.39 2.47
CA ALA A 40 -8.04 -11.12 3.18
C ALA A 40 -9.47 -10.83 2.67
N MET A 41 -9.70 -9.64 2.11
CA MET A 41 -11.02 -9.19 1.67
C MET A 41 -11.31 -9.55 0.21
N VAL A 42 -10.33 -9.33 -0.67
CA VAL A 42 -10.52 -9.41 -2.14
C VAL A 42 -9.43 -10.22 -2.85
N GLY A 43 -8.45 -10.79 -2.12
CA GLY A 43 -7.33 -11.50 -2.73
C GLY A 43 -7.74 -12.70 -3.59
N ARG A 44 -8.84 -13.38 -3.24
CA ARG A 44 -9.40 -14.49 -4.02
C ARG A 44 -10.00 -14.08 -5.37
N LEU A 45 -10.24 -12.78 -5.59
CA LEU A 45 -10.79 -12.27 -6.84
C LEU A 45 -9.71 -12.08 -7.92
N GLY A 46 -8.42 -12.26 -7.61
CA GLY A 46 -7.33 -12.09 -8.57
C GLY A 46 -7.10 -10.63 -8.99
N VAL A 47 -7.55 -9.67 -8.17
CA VAL A 47 -7.54 -8.23 -8.48
C VAL A 47 -6.36 -7.46 -7.86
N LEU A 48 -5.46 -8.15 -7.16
CA LEU A 48 -4.30 -7.58 -6.48
C LEU A 48 -3.02 -8.08 -7.14
N ASP A 49 -1.98 -7.24 -7.18
CA ASP A 49 -0.63 -7.67 -7.54
C ASP A 49 0.06 -8.44 -6.40
N ALA A 50 1.31 -8.87 -6.64
CA ALA A 50 2.10 -9.62 -5.68
C ALA A 50 2.39 -8.85 -4.37
N LYS A 51 2.17 -7.52 -4.33
CA LYS A 51 2.34 -6.68 -3.15
C LYS A 51 1.01 -6.34 -2.48
N GLY A 52 -0.10 -6.95 -2.91
CA GLY A 52 -1.43 -6.67 -2.39
C GLY A 52 -2.04 -5.37 -2.92
N VAL A 53 -1.45 -4.76 -3.95
CA VAL A 53 -1.94 -3.48 -4.51
C VAL A 53 -2.96 -3.77 -5.61
N PRO A 54 -4.11 -3.09 -5.65
CA PRO A 54 -5.11 -3.31 -6.69
C PRO A 54 -4.55 -3.08 -8.10
N LEU A 55 -4.88 -3.98 -9.03
CA LEU A 55 -4.49 -3.91 -10.45
C LEU A 55 -5.18 -2.75 -11.19
N PHE A 56 -6.38 -2.40 -10.75
CA PHE A 56 -7.20 -1.31 -11.31
C PHE A 56 -7.36 -0.18 -10.28
N ASN A 57 -7.62 1.04 -10.75
CA ASN A 57 -7.71 2.22 -9.88
C ASN A 57 -8.53 3.35 -10.54
N GLY A 58 -9.31 4.07 -9.73
CA GLY A 58 -10.20 5.12 -10.23
C GLY A 58 -11.23 4.55 -11.21
N GLY A 59 -11.39 5.19 -12.37
CA GLY A 59 -12.39 4.78 -13.38
C GLY A 59 -12.01 3.56 -14.23
N THR A 60 -10.92 2.86 -13.92
CA THR A 60 -10.59 1.55 -14.50
C THR A 60 -11.09 0.42 -13.61
N SER A 61 -11.55 -0.67 -14.21
CA SER A 61 -12.08 -1.85 -13.51
C SER A 61 -11.85 -3.09 -14.34
N ASP A 62 -11.84 -4.25 -13.68
CA ASP A 62 -11.90 -5.53 -14.37
C ASP A 62 -13.27 -5.68 -15.06
N PRO A 63 -13.35 -5.92 -16.39
CA PRO A 63 -14.60 -6.19 -17.07
C PRO A 63 -15.37 -7.39 -16.49
N LYS A 64 -14.67 -8.37 -15.90
CA LYS A 64 -15.26 -9.58 -15.29
C LYS A 64 -15.89 -9.31 -13.92
N LEU A 65 -15.53 -8.21 -13.26
CA LEU A 65 -16.04 -7.83 -11.94
C LEU A 65 -16.73 -6.46 -12.01
N PRO A 66 -17.85 -6.38 -12.75
CA PRO A 66 -18.58 -5.13 -12.91
C PRO A 66 -19.07 -4.61 -11.54
N GLY A 67 -18.54 -3.48 -11.11
CA GLY A 67 -18.99 -2.79 -9.89
C GLY A 67 -17.94 -2.74 -8.77
N LEU A 68 -16.84 -3.48 -8.93
CA LEU A 68 -15.67 -3.33 -8.07
C LEU A 68 -14.79 -2.18 -8.56
N TRP A 69 -14.50 -1.24 -7.65
CA TRP A 69 -13.64 -0.09 -7.90
C TRP A 69 -12.66 0.07 -6.74
N PHE A 70 -11.46 0.57 -7.03
CA PHE A 70 -10.46 0.91 -6.03
C PHE A 70 -10.10 2.39 -6.12
N THR A 71 -9.94 3.03 -4.98
CA THR A 71 -9.52 4.44 -4.85
C THR A 71 -8.62 4.58 -3.62
N GLY A 72 -7.63 5.46 -3.67
CA GLY A 72 -6.71 5.70 -2.55
C GLY A 72 -5.72 4.57 -2.23
N MET A 73 -5.77 3.46 -2.96
CA MET A 73 -4.91 2.28 -2.73
C MET A 73 -3.58 2.35 -3.50
N ARG A 74 -3.38 3.39 -4.32
CA ARG A 74 -2.13 3.67 -5.03
C ARG A 74 -1.65 5.09 -4.69
N PRO A 75 -0.59 5.23 -3.90
CA PRO A 75 0.01 6.52 -3.62
C PRO A 75 0.46 7.19 -4.92
N SER A 76 0.36 8.52 -4.96
CA SER A 76 0.88 9.31 -6.08
C SER A 76 1.44 10.62 -5.54
N ILE A 77 2.47 11.13 -6.22
CA ILE A 77 3.17 12.37 -5.86
C ILE A 77 2.24 13.60 -5.85
N ARG A 78 1.09 13.52 -6.53
CA ARG A 78 0.05 14.56 -6.52
C ARG A 78 -0.65 14.70 -5.15
N GLY A 79 -0.48 13.72 -4.26
CA GLY A 79 -1.09 13.70 -2.93
C GLY A 79 -2.47 13.04 -2.90
N CYS A 80 -2.86 12.56 -1.72
CA CYS A 80 -4.06 11.74 -1.54
C CYS A 80 -5.35 12.49 -1.86
N PHE A 81 -5.47 13.75 -1.43
CA PHE A 81 -6.72 14.53 -1.57
C PHE A 81 -7.05 14.88 -3.02
N ALA A 82 -6.06 15.36 -3.77
CA ALA A 82 -6.23 15.68 -5.18
C ALA A 82 -6.57 14.41 -5.98
N ASN A 83 -5.90 13.30 -5.70
CA ASN A 83 -6.19 12.02 -6.34
C ASN A 83 -7.57 11.48 -5.97
N ALA A 84 -8.01 11.61 -4.71
CA ALA A 84 -9.34 11.18 -4.29
C ALA A 84 -10.44 11.89 -5.07
N ARG A 85 -10.32 13.20 -5.32
CA ARG A 85 -11.28 13.95 -6.16
C ARG A 85 -11.32 13.40 -7.59
N ILE A 86 -10.16 13.19 -8.20
CA ILE A 86 -10.07 12.73 -9.60
C ILE A 86 -10.60 11.29 -9.73
N GLN A 87 -10.15 10.39 -8.86
CA GLN A 87 -10.54 8.98 -8.88
C GLN A 87 -12.03 8.84 -8.55
N GLY A 88 -12.54 9.57 -7.55
CA GLY A 88 -13.95 9.58 -7.20
C GLY A 88 -14.83 10.06 -8.36
N ALA A 89 -14.47 11.17 -9.02
CA ALA A 89 -15.21 11.65 -10.19
C ALA A 89 -15.18 10.65 -11.37
N ALA A 90 -14.05 9.99 -11.60
CA ALA A 90 -13.93 8.97 -12.63
C ALA A 90 -14.80 7.73 -12.33
N ILE A 91 -14.80 7.25 -11.08
CA ILE A 91 -15.66 6.14 -10.63
C ILE A 91 -17.13 6.52 -10.76
N ALA A 92 -17.53 7.69 -10.27
CA ALA A 92 -18.91 8.17 -10.33
C ALA A 92 -19.44 8.24 -11.77
N ARG A 93 -18.64 8.75 -12.73
CA ARG A 93 -19.02 8.75 -14.14
C ARG A 93 -19.21 7.35 -14.71
N ARG A 94 -18.37 6.38 -14.33
CA ARG A 94 -18.52 4.99 -14.76
C ARG A 94 -19.76 4.32 -14.18
N ILE A 95 -20.08 4.62 -12.92
CA ILE A 95 -21.29 4.14 -12.27
C ILE A 95 -22.53 4.75 -12.95
N ALA A 96 -22.58 6.06 -13.14
CA ALA A 96 -23.72 6.74 -13.75
C ALA A 96 -23.91 6.39 -15.25
N GLY A 97 -22.82 6.14 -15.97
CA GLY A 97 -22.85 5.70 -17.37
C GLY A 97 -23.35 4.26 -17.55
N ARG A 98 -23.35 3.45 -16.48
CA ARG A 98 -24.05 2.17 -16.42
C ARG A 98 -25.54 2.42 -16.15
N LYS A 99 -26.25 2.91 -17.17
CA LYS A 99 -27.71 2.78 -17.16
C LYS A 99 -28.07 1.29 -17.24
N ARG A 100 -29.00 0.88 -16.38
CA ARG A 100 -29.59 -0.47 -16.35
C ARG A 100 -30.16 -0.85 -17.71
#